data_AF-A0A1Y3BTD4-F1
#
_entry.id   AF-A0A1Y3BTD4-F1
#
_cell.length_a   1.000
_cell.length_b   1.000
_cell.length_c   1.000
_cell.angle_alpha   90.00
_cell.angle_beta   90.00
_cell.angle_gamma   90.00
#
_symmetry.space_group_name_H-M   'P 1'
#
loop_
_entity.id
_entity.type
_entity.pdbx_description
1 polymer ?
#
loop_
_entity_poly.entity_id
_entity_poly.type
_entity_poly.pdbx_seq_one_letter_code
_entity_poly.pdbx_strand_id
1 'polypeptide(L)'
;MPYLQDGRPVDMVFNPLGVPSRMNVGQIFESSLGLAGDLLDRHYRIAPFDERYEQEASRKLVFSELYEASKQTANPWIFEPESPGKSRILMEERGSFEQPVIIGKPYI
;
A
#
# COMPACT_ATOMS: atom_id res chain seq x y z
N MET A 1 18.29 5.20 5.34
CA MET A 1 16.83 4.95 5.47
C MET A 1 16.39 4.08 4.29
N PRO A 2 15.21 3.43 4.32
CA PRO A 2 14.73 2.72 3.13
C PRO A 2 14.30 3.72 2.04
N TYR A 3 14.50 3.34 0.77
CA TYR A 3 14.12 4.13 -0.40
C TYR A 3 13.16 3.34 -1.28
N LEU A 4 12.20 4.05 -1.86
CA LEU A 4 11.34 3.52 -2.91
C LEU A 4 12.15 3.24 -4.17
N GLN A 5 11.59 2.45 -5.09
CA GLN A 5 12.25 2.13 -6.36
C GLN A 5 12.41 3.35 -7.29
N ASP A 6 11.68 4.43 -7.02
CA ASP A 6 11.82 5.73 -7.69
C ASP A 6 12.89 6.64 -7.06
N GLY A 7 13.59 6.16 -6.02
CA GLY A 7 14.64 6.90 -5.32
C GLY A 7 14.14 7.82 -4.20
N ARG A 8 12.82 7.94 -3.97
CA ARG A 8 12.30 8.73 -2.84
C ARG A 8 12.58 8.04 -1.51
N PRO A 9 13.06 8.77 -0.48
CA PRO A 9 13.21 8.21 0.86
C PRO A 9 11.83 7.95 1.49
N VAL A 10 11.76 6.93 2.34
CA VAL A 10 10.56 6.67 3.16
C VAL A 10 10.56 7.58 4.39
N ASP A 11 9.42 8.23 4.66
CA ASP A 11 9.27 9.15 5.80
C ASP A 11 9.16 8.43 7.15
N MET A 12 8.38 7.34 7.22
CA MET A 12 8.08 6.62 8.46
C MET A 12 8.04 5.11 8.23
N VAL A 13 8.53 4.34 9.20
CA VAL A 13 8.49 2.87 9.17
C VAL A 13 7.72 2.37 10.39
N PHE A 14 6.63 1.63 10.14
CA PHE A 14 5.81 1.02 11.18
C PHE A 14 6.20 -0.41 11.45
N ASN A 15 6.21 -0.80 12.73
CA ASN A 15 6.43 -2.19 13.13
C ASN A 15 5.17 -3.03 12.83
N PRO A 16 5.25 -4.10 12.00
CA PRO A 16 4.10 -4.92 11.64
C PRO A 16 3.48 -5.67 12.83
N LEU A 17 4.20 -5.89 13.92
CA LEU A 17 3.70 -6.62 15.09
C LEU A 17 2.55 -5.91 15.81
N GLY A 18 2.40 -4.60 15.64
CA GLY A 18 1.32 -3.82 16.26
C GLY A 18 -0.07 -4.09 15.68
N VAL A 19 -0.15 -4.51 14.42
CA VAL A 19 -1.44 -4.66 13.71
C VAL A 19 -2.19 -5.93 14.13
N PRO A 20 -1.57 -7.15 14.12
CA PRO A 20 -2.26 -8.36 14.55
C PRO A 20 -2.73 -8.30 16.00
N SER A 21 -1.93 -7.67 16.87
CA SER A 21 -2.26 -7.56 18.30
C SER A 21 -3.52 -6.71 18.57
N ARG A 22 -3.84 -5.74 17.70
CA ARG A 22 -5.01 -4.86 17.83
C ARG A 22 -6.16 -5.28 16.92
N MET A 23 -5.95 -6.29 16.08
CA MET A 23 -6.90 -6.73 15.04
C MET A 23 -7.37 -5.59 14.13
N ASN A 24 -6.54 -4.57 13.90
CA ASN A 24 -6.91 -3.40 13.11
C ASN A 24 -6.35 -3.48 11.67
N VAL A 25 -6.93 -4.37 10.87
CA VAL A 25 -6.54 -4.54 9.45
C VAL A 25 -6.92 -3.31 8.60
N GLY A 26 -7.91 -2.53 9.03
CA GLY A 26 -8.37 -1.32 8.33
C GLY A 26 -7.25 -0.30 8.11
N GLN A 27 -6.30 -0.19 9.04
CA GLN A 27 -5.12 0.68 8.88
C GLN A 27 -4.25 0.32 7.67
N ILE A 28 -4.15 -0.98 7.36
CA ILE A 28 -3.39 -1.44 6.19
C ILE A 28 -4.11 -0.99 4.91
N PHE A 29 -5.42 -1.23 4.83
CA PHE A 29 -6.22 -0.86 3.66
C PHE A 29 -6.29 0.66 3.45
N GLU A 30 -6.46 1.44 4.52
CA GLU A 30 -6.44 2.89 4.48
C GLU A 30 -5.12 3.42 3.91
N SER A 31 -3.99 2.92 4.42
CA SER A 31 -2.66 3.34 3.98
C SER A 31 -2.41 2.99 2.52
N SER A 32 -2.77 1.77 2.09
CA SER A 32 -2.67 1.35 0.68
C SER A 32 -3.57 2.18 -0.25
N LEU A 33 -4.81 2.45 0.17
CA LEU A 33 -5.75 3.26 -0.60
C LEU A 33 -5.31 4.73 -0.69
N GLY A 34 -4.76 5.27 0.40
CA GLY A 34 -4.20 6.62 0.45
C GLY A 34 -3.04 6.79 -0.53
N LEU A 35 -2.19 5.77 -0.69
CA LEU A 35 -1.14 5.78 -1.72
C LEU A 35 -1.72 5.77 -3.13
N ALA A 36 -2.71 4.93 -3.41
CA ALA A 36 -3.38 4.93 -4.71
C ALA A 36 -4.04 6.28 -5.00
N GLY A 37 -4.66 6.91 -4.00
CA GLY A 37 -5.28 8.23 -4.11
C GLY A 37 -4.28 9.33 -4.41
N ASP A 38 -3.12 9.31 -3.76
CA ASP A 38 -2.05 10.29 -4.00
C ASP A 38 -1.50 10.20 -5.43
N LEU A 39 -1.38 8.98 -5.96
CA LEU A 39 -0.88 8.74 -7.31
C LEU A 39 -1.91 9.06 -8.40
N LEU A 40 -3.19 8.85 -8.10
CA LEU A 40 -4.31 9.09 -9.03
C LEU A 40 -4.92 10.51 -8.90
N ASP A 41 -4.42 11.33 -7.95
CA ASP A 41 -5.02 12.61 -7.55
C ASP A 41 -6.52 12.47 -7.19
N ARG A 42 -6.85 11.45 -6.41
CA ARG A 42 -8.22 11.09 -6.00
C ARG A 42 -8.36 11.05 -4.49
N HIS A 43 -9.51 11.54 -4.02
CA HIS A 43 -9.95 11.38 -2.64
C HIS A 43 -11.08 10.36 -2.54
N TYR A 44 -10.88 9.34 -1.70
CA TYR A 44 -11.87 8.29 -1.48
C TYR A 44 -12.71 8.56 -0.24
N ARG A 45 -14.00 8.30 -0.35
CA ARG A 45 -14.92 8.22 0.79
C ARG A 45 -15.50 6.82 0.84
N ILE A 46 -15.11 6.06 1.87
CA ILE A 46 -15.55 4.68 2.05
C ILE A 46 -16.72 4.64 3.03
N ALA A 47 -17.77 3.91 2.66
CA ALA A 47 -18.89 3.66 3.55
C ALA A 47 -18.49 2.61 4.60
N PRO A 48 -18.87 2.79 5.88
CA PRO A 48 -18.64 1.76 6.89
C PRO A 48 -19.35 0.44 6.54
N PHE A 49 -18.71 -0.69 6.86
CA PHE A 49 -19.26 -2.05 6.68
C PHE A 49 -19.57 -2.45 5.22
N ASP A 50 -18.64 -2.16 4.31
CA ASP A 50 -18.65 -2.59 2.90
C ASP A 50 -18.72 -4.13 2.73
N GLU A 51 -18.11 -4.89 3.63
CA GLU A 51 -18.11 -6.36 3.61
C GLU A 51 -19.51 -7.01 3.75
N ARG A 52 -20.54 -6.24 4.15
CA ARG A 52 -21.92 -6.73 4.19
C ARG A 52 -22.49 -7.03 2.80
N TYR A 53 -21.95 -6.36 1.78
CA TYR A 53 -22.43 -6.48 0.40
C TYR A 53 -21.60 -7.47 -0.41
N GLU A 54 -20.30 -7.55 -0.13
CA GLU A 54 -19.39 -8.44 -0.85
C GLU A 54 -18.23 -8.90 0.05
N GLN A 55 -17.88 -10.19 -0.02
CA GLN A 55 -16.70 -10.70 0.68
C GLN A 55 -15.41 -10.06 0.13
N GLU A 56 -14.54 -9.66 1.05
CA GLU A 56 -13.26 -8.99 0.75
C GLU A 56 -13.42 -7.69 -0.09
N ALA A 57 -14.56 -6.98 0.03
CA ALA A 57 -14.84 -5.76 -0.72
C ALA A 57 -13.70 -4.73 -0.63
N SER A 58 -13.20 -4.45 0.58
CA SER A 58 -12.12 -3.48 0.79
C SER A 58 -10.84 -3.88 0.07
N ARG A 59 -10.49 -5.18 0.09
CA ARG A 59 -9.30 -5.69 -0.58
C ARG A 59 -9.42 -5.57 -2.09
N LYS A 60 -10.58 -5.92 -2.66
CA LYS A 60 -10.84 -5.81 -4.10
C LYS A 60 -10.70 -4.36 -4.55
N LEU A 61 -11.31 -3.43 -3.83
CA LEU A 61 -11.24 -2.00 -4.10
C LEU A 61 -9.80 -1.49 -4.04
N VAL A 62 -9.07 -1.77 -2.96
CA VAL A 62 -7.69 -1.32 -2.79
C VAL A 62 -6.80 -1.87 -3.91
N PHE A 63 -6.95 -3.14 -4.27
CA PHE A 63 -6.12 -3.76 -5.31
C PHE A 63 -6.47 -3.24 -6.71
N SER A 64 -7.74 -2.96 -7.00
CA SER A 64 -8.12 -2.35 -8.27
C SER A 64 -7.56 -0.95 -8.42
N GLU A 65 -7.64 -0.12 -7.37
CA GLU A 65 -7.11 1.25 -7.40
C GLU A 65 -5.57 1.26 -7.48
N LEU A 66 -4.88 0.37 -6.76
CA LEU A 66 -3.41 0.23 -6.89
C LEU A 66 -3.01 -0.22 -8.30
N TYR A 67 -3.79 -1.10 -8.91
CA TYR A 67 -3.56 -1.55 -10.28
C TYR A 67 -3.80 -0.42 -11.30
N GLU A 68 -4.84 0.40 -11.11
CA GLU A 68 -5.07 1.61 -11.91
C GLU A 68 -3.93 2.62 -11.75
N ALA A 69 -3.48 2.86 -10.51
CA ALA A 69 -2.37 3.75 -10.20
C ALA A 69 -1.07 3.30 -10.85
N SER A 70 -0.80 1.98 -10.84
CA SER A 70 0.35 1.38 -11.52
C SER A 70 0.32 1.65 -13.03
N LYS A 71 -0.85 1.52 -13.67
CA LYS A 71 -1.03 1.82 -15.10
C LYS A 71 -0.85 3.29 -15.45
N GLN A 72 -1.45 4.21 -14.68
CA GLN A 72 -1.37 5.64 -14.97
C GLN A 72 0.02 6.21 -14.74
N THR A 73 0.67 5.81 -13.66
CA THR A 73 1.97 6.38 -13.25
C THR A 73 3.15 5.69 -13.95
N ALA A 74 2.91 4.65 -14.76
CA ALA A 74 3.93 3.80 -15.39
C ALA A 74 4.98 3.26 -14.39
N ASN A 75 4.59 3.13 -13.12
CA ASN A 75 5.46 2.75 -12.01
C ASN A 75 5.15 1.28 -11.64
N PRO A 76 5.91 0.31 -12.17
CA PRO A 76 5.60 -1.12 -11.99
C PRO A 76 5.71 -1.59 -10.54
N TRP A 77 6.42 -0.84 -9.70
CA TRP A 77 6.65 -1.18 -8.29
C TRP A 77 5.42 -0.98 -7.39
N ILE A 78 4.43 -0.19 -7.81
CA ILE A 78 3.19 0.03 -7.02
C ILE A 78 2.35 -1.26 -6.95
N PHE A 79 2.41 -2.08 -8.00
CA PHE A 79 1.65 -3.31 -8.09
C PHE A 79 2.47 -4.40 -8.78
N GLU A 80 3.19 -5.20 -7.99
CA GLU A 80 3.94 -6.35 -8.49
C GLU A 80 3.00 -7.56 -8.63
N PRO A 81 2.91 -8.24 -9.80
CA PRO A 81 2.02 -9.40 -10.01
C PRO A 81 2.35 -10.58 -9.08
N GLU A 82 3.61 -10.71 -8.67
CA GLU A 82 4.09 -11.74 -7.74
C GLU A 82 3.61 -11.49 -6.30
N SER A 83 3.37 -10.23 -5.92
CA SER A 83 2.96 -9.84 -4.57
C SER A 83 2.02 -8.63 -4.60
N PRO A 84 0.70 -8.83 -4.84
CA PRO A 84 -0.23 -7.72 -4.96
C PRO A 84 -0.33 -6.91 -3.65
N GLY A 85 -0.18 -5.60 -3.76
CA GLY A 85 -0.19 -4.66 -2.63
C GLY A 85 1.11 -4.60 -1.81
N LYS A 86 2.16 -5.30 -2.23
CA LYS A 86 3.50 -5.20 -1.65
C LYS A 86 4.51 -4.82 -2.72
N SER A 87 5.55 -4.12 -2.29
CA SER A 87 6.59 -3.60 -3.17
C SER A 87 7.95 -3.88 -2.57
N ARG A 88 8.95 -4.08 -3.43
CA ARG A 88 10.35 -4.15 -2.96
C ARG A 88 10.84 -2.76 -2.60
N ILE A 89 11.50 -2.65 -1.46
CA ILE A 89 12.17 -1.43 -1.00
C ILE A 89 13.68 -1.62 -1.10
N LEU A 90 14.39 -0.53 -1.36
CA LEU A 90 15.85 -0.49 -1.47
C LEU A 90 16.48 0.10 -0.21
N MET A 91 17.71 -0.30 0.08
CA MET A 91 18.56 0.21 1.15
C MET A 91 19.90 0.65 0.56
N GLU A 92 20.42 1.78 1.04
CA GLU A 92 21.71 2.34 0.58
C GLU A 92 22.88 1.34 0.68
N GLU A 93 22.94 0.54 1.75
CA GLU A 93 24.13 -0.26 2.05
C GLU A 93 23.98 -1.77 1.75
N ARG A 94 22.75 -2.28 1.62
CA ARG A 94 22.47 -3.73 1.56
C ARG A 94 21.73 -4.20 0.30
N GLY A 95 21.42 -3.29 -0.64
CA GLY A 95 20.63 -3.64 -1.83
C GLY A 95 19.13 -3.62 -1.53
N SER A 96 18.41 -4.72 -1.77
CA SER A 96 16.95 -4.80 -1.55
C SER A 96 16.59 -5.68 -0.35
N PHE A 97 15.42 -5.44 0.26
CA PHE A 97 14.84 -6.37 1.22
C PHE A 97 14.57 -7.73 0.56
N GLU A 98 14.78 -8.83 1.30
CA GLU A 98 14.47 -10.19 0.82
C GLU A 98 12.96 -10.40 0.64
N GLN A 99 12.15 -9.77 1.49
CA GLN A 99 10.70 -9.85 1.44
C GLN A 99 10.09 -8.52 1.00
N PRO A 100 9.08 -8.55 0.11
CA PRO A 100 8.37 -7.34 -0.27
C PRO A 100 7.53 -6.85 0.91
N VAL A 101 7.42 -5.54 1.04
CA VAL A 101 6.76 -4.87 2.17
C VAL A 101 5.60 -4.00 1.69
N ILE A 102 4.66 -3.72 2.60
CA ILE A 102 3.53 -2.85 2.28
C ILE A 102 4.01 -1.41 2.34
N ILE A 103 3.69 -0.65 1.29
CA ILE A 103 3.93 0.78 1.19
C ILE A 103 2.56 1.44 1.11
N GLY A 104 2.41 2.56 1.79
CA GLY A 104 1.16 3.29 1.82
C GLY A 104 1.35 4.72 2.29
N LYS A 105 0.30 5.52 2.14
CA LYS A 105 0.22 6.90 2.61
C LYS A 105 -0.92 7.00 3.62
N PRO A 106 -0.66 6.69 4.91
CA PRO A 106 -1.69 6.75 5.93
C PRO A 106 -2.03 8.21 6.25
N TYR A 107 -3.26 8.43 6.72
CA TYR A 107 -3.65 9.71 7.33
C TYR A 107 -3.27 9.68 8.81
N ILE A 108 -2.31 10.52 9.22
CA ILE A 108 -1.78 10.60 10.60
C ILE A 108 -1.94 12.02 11.12
#